data_AF-A0A8H8M0U7-F1
#
_entry.id   AF-A0A8H8M0U7-F1
#
_cell.length_a   1.000
_cell.length_b   1.000
_cell.length_c   1.000
_cell.angle_alpha   90.00
_cell.angle_beta   90.00
_cell.angle_gamma   90.00
#
_symmetry.space_group_name_H-M   'P 1'
#
loop_
_entity.id
_entity.type
_entity.pdbx_description
1 polymer ?
#
loop_
_entity_poly.entity_id
_entity_poly.type
_entity_poly.pdbx_seq_one_letter_code
_entity_poly.pdbx_strand_id
1 'polypeptide(L)'
;MRFSLTAVLVIASVALARPTRSVNDPVMNTPASLVQCKPALLTWKANSPPVNLTILSAGDVGAPPLKYLGTHDGNSYIWTVDQPSGKSITIALKM
;
A
#
# COMPACT_ATOMS: atom_id res chain seq x y z
N MET A 1 25.76 -49.52 46.56
CA MET A 1 24.68 -49.65 45.56
C MET A 1 23.82 -48.39 45.63
N ARG A 2 24.03 -47.44 44.72
CA ARG A 2 23.14 -46.26 44.50
C ARG A 2 23.50 -45.64 43.15
N PHE A 3 22.98 -46.26 42.08
CA PHE A 3 22.90 -45.65 40.76
C PHE A 3 21.56 -44.95 40.68
N SER A 4 21.54 -43.63 40.60
CA SER A 4 20.32 -42.88 40.30
C SER A 4 20.71 -41.59 39.59
N LEU A 5 20.42 -41.51 38.29
CA LEU A 5 20.42 -40.29 37.50
C LEU A 5 19.71 -40.61 36.16
N THR A 6 18.40 -40.78 36.22
CA THR A 6 17.52 -40.67 35.04
C THR A 6 16.96 -39.25 35.04
N ALA A 7 17.63 -38.33 34.35
CA ALA A 7 17.08 -37.03 34.03
C ALA A 7 16.66 -37.04 32.55
N VAL A 8 15.39 -37.36 32.29
CA VAL A 8 14.78 -37.20 30.96
C VAL A 8 14.17 -35.80 30.93
N LEU A 9 14.87 -34.86 30.28
CA LEU A 9 14.37 -33.52 30.00
C LEU A 9 13.41 -33.57 28.80
N VAL A 10 12.12 -33.32 29.06
CA VAL A 10 11.09 -33.17 28.03
C VAL A 10 11.21 -31.76 27.43
N ILE A 11 11.52 -31.69 26.13
CA ILE A 11 11.60 -30.45 25.36
C ILE A 11 10.19 -30.12 24.84
N ALA A 12 9.54 -29.10 25.40
CA ALA A 12 8.26 -28.59 24.92
C ALA A 12 8.50 -27.61 23.77
N SER A 13 8.23 -28.04 22.54
CA SER A 13 8.31 -27.21 21.33
C SER A 13 7.17 -26.19 21.31
N VAL A 14 7.43 -24.94 21.71
CA VAL A 14 6.47 -23.85 21.57
C VAL A 14 6.40 -23.43 20.10
N ALA A 15 5.35 -23.85 19.40
CA ALA A 15 5.05 -23.39 18.05
C ALA A 15 4.54 -21.94 18.11
N LEU A 16 5.39 -20.98 17.71
CA LEU A 16 5.01 -19.59 17.55
C LEU A 16 4.02 -19.47 16.37
N ALA A 17 2.74 -19.28 16.66
CA ALA A 17 1.75 -18.89 15.66
C ALA A 17 2.14 -17.51 15.09
N ARG A 18 2.58 -17.48 13.83
CA ARG A 18 2.89 -16.25 13.11
C ARG A 18 1.58 -15.58 12.71
N PRO A 19 1.29 -14.33 13.12
CA PRO A 19 0.13 -13.63 12.61
C PRO A 19 0.30 -13.44 11.10
N THR A 20 -0.59 -14.05 10.31
CA THR A 20 -0.70 -13.78 8.88
C THR A 20 -1.24 -12.36 8.72
N ARG A 21 -0.38 -11.42 8.31
CA ARG A 21 -0.85 -10.10 7.89
C ARG A 21 -1.72 -10.30 6.65
N SER A 22 -3.01 -9.98 6.75
CA SER A 22 -3.88 -9.91 5.57
C SER A 22 -3.31 -8.82 4.67
N VAL A 23 -2.70 -9.21 3.54
CA VAL A 23 -2.35 -8.28 2.47
C VAL A 23 -3.66 -7.93 1.78
N ASN A 24 -4.40 -6.99 2.34
CA ASN A 24 -5.39 -6.29 1.53
C ASN A 24 -4.59 -5.40 0.59
N ASP A 25 -4.69 -5.69 -0.71
CA ASP A 25 -4.18 -4.77 -1.72
C ASP A 25 -4.79 -3.38 -1.50
N PRO A 26 -3.98 -2.32 -1.62
CA PRO A 26 -4.50 -0.98 -1.48
C PRO A 26 -5.57 -0.71 -2.56
N VAL A 27 -6.78 -0.37 -2.11
CA VAL A 27 -7.88 -0.02 -3.03
C VAL A 27 -7.83 1.47 -3.29
N MET A 28 -7.69 1.86 -4.56
CA MET A 28 -7.78 3.25 -5.00
C MET A 28 -9.18 3.52 -5.57
N ASN A 29 -9.86 4.53 -5.02
CA ASN A 29 -11.14 5.02 -5.54
C ASN A 29 -10.90 6.41 -6.16
N THR A 30 -11.10 6.47 -7.46
CA THR A 30 -11.01 7.69 -8.25
C THR A 30 -12.35 7.95 -8.93
N PRO A 31 -12.69 9.20 -9.26
CA PRO A 31 -13.77 9.48 -10.19
C PRO A 31 -13.56 8.71 -11.50
N ALA A 32 -14.65 8.27 -12.12
CA ALA A 32 -14.59 7.55 -13.40
C ALA A 32 -13.94 8.40 -14.53
N SER A 33 -13.95 9.72 -14.39
CA SER A 33 -13.31 10.63 -15.32
C SER A 33 -12.76 11.85 -14.58
N LEU A 34 -11.57 12.27 -15.00
CA LEU A 34 -10.89 13.45 -14.48
C LEU A 34 -11.02 14.58 -15.50
N VAL A 35 -11.37 15.77 -15.04
CA VAL A 35 -11.47 16.96 -15.89
C VAL A 35 -10.26 17.85 -15.61
N GLN A 36 -9.55 18.22 -16.67
CA GLN A 36 -8.40 19.11 -16.58
C GLN A 36 -8.78 20.43 -15.88
N CYS A 37 -7.90 20.91 -15.00
CA CYS A 37 -8.06 22.10 -14.17
C CYS A 37 -9.25 22.04 -13.18
N LYS A 38 -9.82 20.87 -12.92
CA LYS A 38 -10.86 20.68 -11.90
C LYS A 38 -10.33 19.88 -10.70
N PRO A 39 -10.86 20.14 -9.50
CA PRO A 39 -10.54 19.33 -8.33
C PRO A 39 -11.13 17.92 -8.50
N ALA A 40 -10.31 16.92 -8.23
CA ALA A 40 -10.70 15.52 -8.15
C ALA A 40 -10.37 14.99 -6.76
N LEU A 41 -11.37 14.35 -6.13
CA LEU A 41 -11.18 13.69 -4.85
C LEU A 41 -10.60 12.29 -5.09
N LEU A 42 -9.40 12.07 -4.58
CA LEU A 42 -8.74 10.79 -4.54
C LEU A 42 -8.94 10.18 -3.16
N THR A 43 -9.41 8.94 -3.07
CA THR A 43 -9.52 8.23 -1.79
C THR A 43 -8.97 6.82 -1.91
N TRP A 44 -8.36 6.32 -0.85
CA TRP A 44 -7.77 4.98 -0.86
C TRP A 44 -7.92 4.27 0.49
N LYS A 45 -7.77 2.95 0.48
CA LYS A 45 -7.62 2.15 1.69
C LYS A 45 -6.18 1.70 1.81
N ALA A 46 -5.50 2.14 2.87
CA ALA A 46 -4.16 1.71 3.22
C ALA A 46 -4.11 1.30 4.69
N ASN A 47 -3.46 0.17 4.97
CA ASN A 47 -3.31 -0.34 6.33
C ASN A 47 -2.01 0.14 6.99
N SER A 48 -1.13 0.78 6.22
CA SER A 48 0.20 1.20 6.67
C SER A 48 0.53 2.56 6.08
N PRO A 49 0.03 3.66 6.66
CA PRO A 49 0.54 4.99 6.35
C PRO A 49 2.00 5.15 6.82
N PRO A 50 2.79 6.06 6.24
CA PRO A 50 2.40 7.01 5.19
C PRO A 50 2.35 6.36 3.79
N VAL A 51 1.53 6.93 2.90
CA VAL A 51 1.45 6.52 1.49
C VAL A 51 1.96 7.61 0.56
N ASN A 52 2.55 7.21 -0.55
CA ASN A 52 3.04 8.08 -1.61
C ASN A 52 2.12 7.96 -2.82
N LEU A 53 1.63 9.10 -3.31
CA LEU A 53 0.82 9.17 -4.52
C LEU A 53 1.66 9.64 -5.70
N THR A 54 1.69 8.85 -6.78
CA THR A 54 2.35 9.20 -8.03
C THR A 54 1.42 9.04 -9.22
N ILE A 55 1.57 9.93 -10.19
CA ILE A 55 0.95 9.84 -11.51
C ILE A 55 1.98 9.26 -12.46
N LEU A 56 1.61 8.18 -13.13
CA LEU A 56 2.43 7.49 -14.14
C LEU A 56 1.70 7.51 -15.49
N SER A 57 2.46 7.25 -16.56
CA SER A 57 1.90 6.94 -17.86
C SER A 57 1.00 5.70 -17.78
N ALA A 58 -0.12 5.70 -18.53
CA ALA A 58 -1.01 4.54 -18.53
C ALA A 58 -0.28 3.26 -18.97
N GLY A 59 -0.57 2.16 -18.27
CA GLY A 59 -0.06 0.83 -18.60
C GLY A 59 1.38 0.55 -18.16
N ASP A 60 2.09 1.52 -17.60
CA ASP A 60 3.47 1.33 -17.15
C ASP A 60 3.65 1.75 -15.68
N VAL A 61 3.66 0.77 -14.79
CA VAL A 61 3.89 0.95 -13.35
C VAL A 61 5.38 1.11 -13.00
N GLY A 62 6.29 0.88 -13.96
CA GLY A 62 7.73 1.10 -13.82
C GLY A 62 8.20 2.41 -14.48
N ALA A 63 7.32 3.11 -15.20
CA ALA A 63 7.64 4.36 -15.85
C ALA A 63 8.12 5.41 -14.83
N PRO A 64 9.02 6.32 -15.26
CA PRO A 64 9.30 7.54 -14.50
C PRO A 64 8.00 8.27 -14.16
N PRO A 65 7.84 8.77 -12.93
CA PRO A 65 6.63 9.46 -12.54
C PRO A 65 6.44 10.73 -13.34
N LEU A 66 5.27 10.88 -13.96
CA LEU A 66 4.84 12.12 -14.60
C LEU A 66 4.67 13.23 -13.56
N LYS A 67 4.19 12.85 -12.37
CA LYS A 67 4.02 13.76 -11.24
C LYS A 67 4.05 13.02 -9.91
N TYR A 68 4.66 13.65 -8.91
CA TYR A 68 4.53 13.26 -7.52
C TYR A 68 3.49 14.15 -6.83
N LEU A 69 2.48 13.54 -6.21
CA LEU A 69 1.42 14.26 -5.49
C LEU A 69 1.73 14.43 -3.99
N GLY A 70 2.77 13.77 -3.50
CA GLY A 70 3.24 13.88 -2.12
C GLY A 70 3.08 12.60 -1.32
N THR A 71 3.50 12.72 -0.06
CA THR A 71 3.33 11.72 0.99
C THR A 71 2.13 12.11 1.84
N HIS A 72 1.28 11.14 2.17
CA HIS A 72 0.03 11.35 2.90
C HIS A 72 -0.09 10.34 4.04
N ASP A 73 -0.36 10.83 5.26
CA ASP A 73 -0.70 9.98 6.40
C ASP A 73 -2.18 9.57 6.43
N GLY A 74 -3.00 10.24 5.62
CA GLY A 74 -4.44 10.01 5.50
C GLY A 74 -4.84 9.03 4.40
N ASN A 75 -6.12 9.05 4.08
CA ASN A 75 -6.80 8.18 3.11
C ASN A 75 -7.52 8.96 2.01
N SER A 76 -7.33 10.28 1.95
CA SER A 76 -7.93 11.16 0.95
C SER A 76 -7.02 12.31 0.57
N TYR A 77 -7.09 12.73 -0.69
CA TYR A 77 -6.38 13.90 -1.21
C TYR A 77 -7.21 14.57 -2.31
N ILE A 78 -7.31 15.90 -2.28
CA ILE A 78 -7.92 16.66 -3.37
C ILE A 78 -6.81 17.10 -4.31
N TRP A 79 -6.83 16.55 -5.52
CA TRP A 79 -5.89 16.89 -6.57
C TRP A 79 -6.55 17.83 -7.58
N THR A 80 -5.95 19.00 -7.81
CA THR A 80 -6.28 19.82 -8.98
C THR A 80 -5.64 19.19 -10.21
N VAL A 81 -6.45 18.56 -11.05
CA VAL A 81 -5.98 17.78 -12.20
C VAL A 81 -5.24 18.67 -13.19
N ASP A 82 -3.93 18.51 -13.27
CA ASP A 82 -3.05 19.25 -14.18
C ASP A 82 -2.57 18.41 -15.36
N GLN A 83 -3.06 17.17 -15.49
CA GLN A 83 -2.78 16.33 -16.65
C GLN A 83 -3.57 16.80 -17.88
N PRO A 84 -2.96 16.73 -19.09
CA PRO A 84 -3.64 17.10 -20.32
C PRO A 84 -4.84 16.20 -20.60
N SER A 85 -5.93 16.79 -21.08
CA SER A 85 -7.12 16.05 -21.50
C SER A 85 -6.81 15.04 -22.63
N GLY A 86 -7.57 13.94 -22.67
CA GLY A 86 -7.40 12.88 -23.66
C GLY A 86 -6.20 11.94 -23.42
N LYS A 87 -5.55 12.03 -22.26
CA LYS A 87 -4.51 11.08 -21.83
C LYS A 87 -5.03 10.14 -20.77
N SER A 88 -4.76 8.85 -20.97
CA SER A 88 -4.89 7.85 -19.91
C SER A 88 -3.68 7.95 -18.99
N ILE A 89 -3.93 7.90 -17.67
CA ILE A 89 -2.91 7.92 -16.63
C ILE A 89 -3.14 6.77 -15.65
N THR A 90 -2.09 6.38 -14.94
CA THR A 90 -2.16 5.48 -13.80
C THR A 90 -1.88 6.28 -12.53
N ILE A 91 -2.75 6.17 -11.52
CA ILE A 91 -2.47 6.69 -10.17
C ILE A 91 -1.94 5.52 -9.35
N ALA A 92 -0.67 5.58 -8.97
CA ALA A 92 -0.02 4.56 -8.16
C ALA A 92 0.02 4.99 -6.69
N LEU A 93 -0.35 4.05 -5.82
CA LEU A 93 -0.20 4.15 -4.38
C LEU A 93 1.00 3.31 -3.95
N LYS A 94 1.99 3.93 -3.32
CA LYS A 94 3.20 3.25 -2.83
C LYS A 94 3.36 3.46 -1.33
N MET A 95 3.70 2.40 -0.61
CA MET A 95 3.99 2.41 0.83
C MET A 95 5.50 2.35 1.05
#